data_AF-A0A1K1M8Y9-F1
#
_entry.id   AF-A0A1K1M8Y9-F1
#
_cell.length_a   1.000
_cell.length_b   1.000
_cell.length_c   1.000
_cell.angle_alpha   90.00
_cell.angle_beta   90.00
_cell.angle_gamma   90.00
#
_symmetry.space_group_name_H-M   'P 1'
#
loop_
_entity.id
_entity.type
_entity.pdbx_description
1 polymer ?
#
loop_
_entity_poly.entity_id
_entity_poly.type
_entity_poly.pdbx_seq_one_letter_code
_entity_poly.pdbx_strand_id
1 'polypeptide(L)'
;MDCSRLIKYLFTENKYDKRRHYKWENIMKRHKNEFHAKLSVGVKGETIHYVEKRLDVILPDSYKRFLASYGNGGIYGIDILGAEAGKVPRVVKMTEFYRFHGMPRELIVIIDDLRYQICLQTSRLHDGECPVVK
;
A
#
# COMPACT_ATOMS: atom_id res chain seq x y z
N MET A 1 12.66 -15.38 -6.00
CA MET A 1 12.31 -14.65 -4.76
C MET A 1 10.81 -14.41 -4.83
N ASP A 2 10.01 -15.05 -3.95
CA ASP A 2 8.54 -14.88 -3.97
C ASP A 2 8.20 -13.43 -3.57
N CYS A 3 7.36 -12.73 -4.34
CA CYS A 3 6.94 -11.36 -4.03
C CYS A 3 6.35 -11.26 -2.62
N SER A 4 5.78 -12.34 -2.08
CA SER A 4 5.32 -12.43 -0.69
C SER A 4 6.42 -12.19 0.37
N ARG A 5 7.66 -12.62 0.10
CA ARG A 5 8.81 -12.35 0.98
C ARG A 5 9.24 -10.89 0.90
N LEU A 6 9.26 -10.30 -0.30
CA LEU A 6 9.69 -8.91 -0.51
C LEU A 6 8.67 -7.91 0.07
N ILE A 7 7.37 -8.25 0.04
CA ILE A 7 6.31 -7.42 0.63
C ILE A 7 6.34 -7.49 2.16
N LYS A 8 6.70 -8.64 2.75
CA LYS A 8 7.05 -8.71 4.18
C LYS A 8 8.29 -7.85 4.50
N TYR A 9 9.31 -7.84 3.65
CA TYR A 9 10.47 -6.96 3.81
C TYR A 9 10.13 -5.46 3.70
N LEU A 10 9.13 -5.10 2.89
CA LEU A 10 8.71 -3.71 2.72
C LEU A 10 7.73 -3.26 3.80
N PHE A 11 6.76 -4.08 4.22
CA PHE A 11 5.63 -3.61 5.04
C PHE A 11 5.43 -4.31 6.39
N THR A 12 6.25 -5.29 6.78
CA THR A 12 6.18 -5.86 8.13
C THR A 12 7.41 -5.54 8.96
N GLU A 13 7.20 -4.85 10.09
CA GLU A 13 8.19 -4.81 11.17
C GLU A 13 8.47 -6.25 11.64
N ASN A 14 9.63 -6.79 11.27
CA ASN A 14 10.09 -8.04 11.85
C ASN A 14 10.68 -7.76 13.23
N LYS A 15 9.91 -8.00 14.30
CA LYS A 15 10.39 -7.89 15.70
C LYS A 15 11.54 -8.86 16.04
N TYR A 16 11.90 -9.80 15.14
CA TYR A 16 12.88 -10.86 15.38
C TYR A 16 14.21 -10.73 14.64
N ASP A 17 14.37 -9.78 13.71
CA ASP A 17 15.67 -9.57 13.03
C ASP A 17 16.12 -8.10 13.08
N LYS A 18 16.96 -7.79 14.08
CA LYS A 18 17.49 -6.45 14.32
C LYS A 18 18.60 -6.00 13.37
N ARG A 19 19.07 -6.88 12.47
CA ARG A 19 20.29 -6.63 11.66
C ARG A 19 20.00 -6.10 10.25
N ARG A 20 18.76 -6.12 9.78
CA ARG A 20 18.37 -5.61 8.45
C ARG A 20 17.03 -4.87 8.49
N HIS A 21 16.97 -3.84 9.32
CA HIS A 21 15.84 -2.90 9.34
C HIS A 21 15.94 -1.95 8.14
N TYR A 22 15.37 -2.35 7.00
CA TYR A 22 15.07 -1.38 5.95
C TYR A 22 13.62 -0.96 6.07
N LYS A 23 13.39 0.24 6.65
CA LYS A 23 12.12 0.94 6.51
C LYS A 23 11.88 1.13 5.01
N TRP A 24 10.73 0.69 4.46
CA TRP A 24 10.43 0.83 3.02
C TRP A 24 10.66 2.24 2.51
N GLU A 25 10.43 3.25 3.36
CA GLU A 25 10.69 4.66 3.09
C GLU A 25 12.14 4.88 2.63
N ASN A 26 13.11 4.23 3.27
CA ASN A 26 14.53 4.35 2.92
C ASN A 26 14.84 3.68 1.58
N ILE A 27 14.25 2.50 1.32
CA ILE A 27 14.44 1.80 0.04
C ILE A 27 13.84 2.63 -1.09
N MET A 28 12.58 3.05 -0.95
CA MET A 28 11.91 3.88 -1.95
C MET A 28 12.65 5.21 -2.16
N LYS A 29 13.05 5.90 -1.09
CA LYS A 29 13.82 7.14 -1.19
C LYS A 29 15.17 6.96 -1.89
N ARG A 30 15.86 5.85 -1.66
CA ARG A 30 17.17 5.55 -2.26
C ARG A 30 17.04 5.20 -3.74
N HIS A 31 16.04 4.41 -4.10
CA HIS A 31 15.93 3.82 -5.43
C HIS A 31 14.90 4.51 -6.34
N LYS A 32 14.19 5.55 -5.87
CA LYS A 32 13.13 6.26 -6.64
C LYS A 32 13.53 6.80 -8.02
N ASN A 33 14.83 7.02 -8.25
CA ASN A 33 15.36 7.56 -9.50
C ASN A 33 16.01 6.47 -10.38
N GLU A 34 15.97 5.21 -9.97
CA GLU A 34 16.54 4.11 -10.74
C GLU A 34 15.56 3.62 -11.81
N PHE A 35 16.08 3.00 -12.86
CA PHE A 35 15.30 2.54 -14.01
C PHE A 35 14.13 1.60 -13.65
N HIS A 36 14.26 0.86 -12.54
CA HIS A 36 13.25 -0.06 -12.07
C HIS A 36 12.15 0.60 -11.20
N ALA A 37 12.26 1.90 -10.93
CA ALA A 37 11.28 2.65 -10.15
C ALA A 37 10.20 3.22 -11.06
N LYS A 38 8.94 2.88 -10.76
CA LYS A 38 7.76 3.45 -11.39
C LYS A 38 6.88 4.00 -10.29
N LEU A 39 7.18 5.23 -9.85
CA LEU A 39 6.45 5.93 -8.80
C LEU A 39 5.73 7.12 -9.41
N SER A 40 4.50 7.36 -8.96
CA SER A 40 3.79 8.58 -9.30
C SER A 40 4.23 9.75 -8.40
N VAL A 41 3.52 10.88 -8.50
CA VAL A 41 3.70 12.01 -7.58
C VAL A 41 2.77 11.82 -6.38
N GLY A 42 3.27 12.16 -5.19
CA GLY A 42 2.50 12.18 -3.96
C GLY A 42 1.19 12.97 -4.07
N VAL A 43 0.16 12.52 -3.35
CA VAL A 43 -1.16 13.15 -3.34
C VAL A 43 -1.41 13.96 -2.06
N LYS A 44 -2.30 14.95 -2.13
CA LYS A 44 -2.67 15.78 -0.99
C LYS A 44 -3.66 15.09 -0.05
N GLY A 45 -3.86 15.67 1.13
CA GLY A 45 -4.76 15.18 2.17
C GLY A 45 -6.21 15.00 1.70
N GLU A 46 -6.70 15.84 0.77
CA GLU A 46 -8.07 15.70 0.24
C GLU A 46 -8.24 14.38 -0.53
N THR A 47 -7.24 13.97 -1.29
CA THR A 47 -7.26 12.68 -2.01
C THR A 47 -7.20 11.50 -1.05
N ILE A 48 -6.40 11.61 0.02
CA ILE A 48 -6.31 10.56 1.05
C ILE A 48 -7.66 10.44 1.78
N HIS A 49 -8.25 11.57 2.17
CA HIS A 49 -9.57 11.61 2.80
C HIS A 49 -10.66 11.06 1.88
N TYR A 50 -10.58 11.33 0.57
CA TYR A 50 -11.47 10.71 -0.41
C TYR A 50 -11.36 9.18 -0.41
N VAL A 51 -10.14 8.62 -0.36
CA VAL A 51 -9.94 7.16 -0.30
C VAL A 51 -10.58 6.58 0.97
N GLU A 52 -10.31 7.17 2.14
CA GLU A 52 -10.90 6.76 3.42
C GLU A 52 -12.43 6.80 3.38
N LYS A 53 -13.00 7.93 2.93
CA LYS A 53 -14.45 8.10 2.83
C LYS A 53 -15.11 7.14 1.85
N ARG A 54 -14.48 6.92 0.68
CA ARG A 54 -15.05 6.06 -0.37
C ARG A 54 -14.99 4.59 0.01
N LEU A 55 -13.91 4.18 0.67
CA LEU A 55 -13.74 2.81 1.12
C LEU A 55 -14.32 2.55 2.52
N ASP A 56 -14.81 3.57 3.22
CA ASP A 56 -15.45 3.46 4.53
C ASP A 56 -14.52 2.80 5.57
N VAL A 57 -13.29 3.33 5.64
CA VAL A 57 -12.17 2.80 6.44
C VAL A 57 -11.26 3.93 6.89
N ILE A 58 -10.53 3.70 7.98
CA ILE A 58 -9.37 4.53 8.36
C ILE A 58 -8.11 3.87 7.81
N LEU A 59 -7.29 4.62 7.09
CA LEU A 59 -6.03 4.10 6.54
C LEU A 59 -4.92 4.12 7.60
N PRO A 60 -4.02 3.11 7.59
CA PRO A 60 -2.85 3.14 8.47
C PRO A 60 -1.92 4.29 8.09
N ASP A 61 -1.24 4.85 9.09
CA ASP A 61 -0.42 6.05 8.97
C ASP A 61 0.74 5.86 7.98
N SER A 62 1.36 4.67 7.96
CA SER A 62 2.38 4.32 6.98
C SER A 62 1.87 4.37 5.54
N TYR A 63 0.66 3.87 5.28
CA TYR A 63 0.08 3.92 3.95
C TYR A 63 -0.34 5.34 3.56
N LYS A 64 -0.84 6.15 4.50
CA LYS A 64 -1.08 7.59 4.26
C LYS A 64 0.20 8.32 3.90
N ARG A 65 1.32 8.04 4.57
CA ARG A 65 2.64 8.58 4.22
C ARG A 65 3.10 8.14 2.83
N PHE A 66 2.84 6.88 2.45
CA PHE A 66 3.11 6.39 1.10
C PHE A 66 2.33 7.18 0.05
N LEU A 67 1.02 7.32 0.23
CA LEU A 67 0.17 8.12 -0.68
C LEU A 67 0.65 9.57 -0.77
N ALA A 68 0.98 10.20 0.36
CA ALA A 68 1.46 11.57 0.41
C ALA A 68 2.83 11.77 -0.27
N SER A 69 3.69 10.75 -0.27
CA SER A 69 5.04 10.84 -0.81
C SER A 69 5.13 10.41 -2.27
N TYR A 70 4.38 9.39 -2.66
CA TYR A 70 4.55 8.67 -3.92
C TYR A 70 3.25 8.47 -4.70
N GLY A 71 2.08 8.64 -4.05
CA GLY A 71 0.77 8.45 -4.67
C GLY A 71 0.45 6.98 -4.91
N ASN A 72 1.15 6.34 -5.85
CA ASN A 72 1.12 4.92 -6.15
C ASN A 72 2.42 4.49 -6.86
N GLY A 73 2.55 3.20 -7.13
CA GLY A 73 3.64 2.63 -7.89
C GLY A 73 4.57 1.79 -7.03
N GLY A 74 5.81 1.62 -7.46
CA GLY A 74 6.82 0.94 -6.66
C GLY A 74 8.14 0.72 -7.38
N ILE A 75 8.92 -0.22 -6.86
CA ILE A 75 10.29 -0.52 -7.26
C ILE A 75 10.47 -2.03 -7.37
N TYR A 76 11.48 -2.47 -8.13
CA TYR A 76 11.82 -3.89 -8.30
C TYR A 76 10.64 -4.77 -8.77
N GLY A 77 9.74 -4.21 -9.58
CA GLY A 77 8.58 -4.91 -10.12
C GLY A 77 7.42 -5.09 -9.13
N ILE A 78 7.52 -4.55 -7.92
CA ILE A 78 6.37 -4.42 -7.02
C ILE A 78 5.62 -3.15 -7.40
N ASP A 79 4.34 -3.28 -7.70
CA ASP A 79 3.42 -2.16 -7.94
C ASP A 79 2.41 -2.06 -6.78
N ILE A 80 2.55 -1.02 -5.95
CA ILE A 80 1.63 -0.73 -4.85
C ILE A 80 0.51 0.14 -5.39
N LEU A 81 -0.71 -0.36 -5.31
CA LEU A 81 -1.92 0.37 -5.63
C LEU A 81 -2.06 1.56 -4.67
N GLY A 82 -2.46 2.70 -5.21
CA GLY A 82 -2.61 3.94 -4.47
C GLY A 82 -3.45 4.94 -5.24
N ALA A 83 -3.10 6.21 -5.12
CA ALA A 83 -3.84 7.33 -5.70
C ALA A 83 -2.98 8.18 -6.66
N GLU A 84 -3.66 8.91 -7.51
CA GLU A 84 -3.10 9.91 -8.43
C GLU A 84 -4.04 11.12 -8.42
N ALA A 85 -3.49 12.33 -8.46
CA ALA A 85 -4.30 13.55 -8.49
C ALA A 85 -5.17 13.60 -9.76
N GLY A 86 -6.43 14.04 -9.63
CA GLY A 86 -7.36 14.20 -10.75
C GLY A 86 -7.90 12.89 -11.35
N LYS A 87 -7.60 11.73 -10.75
CA LYS A 87 -8.11 10.43 -11.18
C LYS A 87 -8.78 9.70 -10.03
N VAL A 88 -9.73 8.82 -10.33
CA VAL A 88 -10.24 7.86 -9.34
C VAL A 88 -9.07 6.93 -8.93
N PRO A 89 -8.69 6.87 -7.64
CA PRO A 89 -7.54 6.08 -7.17
C PRO A 89 -7.62 4.60 -7.55
N ARG A 90 -6.50 4.01 -7.98
CA ARG A 90 -6.45 2.58 -8.32
C ARG A 90 -6.77 1.68 -7.13
N VAL A 91 -6.30 2.07 -5.92
CA VAL A 91 -6.63 1.37 -4.68
C VAL A 91 -8.13 1.30 -4.43
N VAL A 92 -8.86 2.38 -4.75
CA VAL A 92 -10.32 2.42 -4.63
C VAL A 92 -10.97 1.48 -5.64
N LYS A 93 -10.63 1.64 -6.93
CA LYS A 93 -11.22 0.82 -8.01
C LYS A 93 -11.04 -0.67 -7.74
N MET A 94 -9.84 -1.07 -7.37
CA MET A 94 -9.53 -2.49 -7.16
C MET A 94 -10.20 -3.04 -5.89
N THR A 95 -10.16 -2.27 -4.80
CA THR A 95 -10.83 -2.67 -3.55
C THR A 95 -12.34 -2.81 -3.76
N GLU A 96 -12.98 -1.88 -4.48
CA GLU A 96 -14.40 -1.97 -4.81
C GLU A 96 -14.72 -3.18 -5.71
N PHE A 97 -13.88 -3.45 -6.70
CA PHE A 97 -14.02 -4.63 -7.54
C PHE A 97 -14.02 -5.91 -6.70
N TYR A 98 -13.06 -6.09 -5.80
CA TYR A 98 -13.02 -7.28 -4.95
C TYR A 98 -14.14 -7.32 -3.91
N ARG A 99 -14.56 -6.18 -3.35
CA ARG A 99 -15.73 -6.13 -2.46
C ARG A 99 -17.02 -6.50 -3.16
N PHE A 100 -17.19 -6.11 -4.43
CA PHE A 100 -18.30 -6.56 -5.25
C PHE A 100 -18.33 -8.09 -5.40
N HIS A 101 -17.16 -8.74 -5.38
CA HIS A 101 -17.00 -10.19 -5.42
C HIS A 101 -16.94 -10.84 -4.02
N GLY A 102 -17.38 -10.15 -2.97
CA GLY A 102 -17.51 -10.72 -1.62
C GLY A 102 -16.30 -10.55 -0.71
N MET A 103 -15.28 -9.78 -1.10
CA MET A 103 -14.18 -9.44 -0.19
C MET A 103 -14.70 -8.62 1.00
N PRO A 104 -14.28 -8.93 2.25
CA PRO A 104 -14.67 -8.18 3.44
C PRO A 104 -14.37 -6.67 3.33
N ARG A 105 -15.21 -5.83 3.95
CA ARG A 105 -15.09 -4.36 3.85
C ARG A 105 -13.85 -3.84 4.55
N GLU A 106 -13.38 -4.53 5.59
CA GLU A 106 -12.15 -4.21 6.32
C GLU A 106 -10.85 -4.51 5.53
N LEU A 107 -10.93 -5.11 4.35
CA LEU A 107 -9.77 -5.34 3.49
C LEU A 107 -9.65 -4.25 2.42
N ILE A 108 -8.42 -3.78 2.23
CA ILE A 108 -8.06 -2.83 1.16
C ILE A 108 -6.95 -3.45 0.32
N VAL A 109 -7.20 -3.67 -0.97
CA VAL A 109 -6.21 -4.26 -1.87
C VAL A 109 -5.15 -3.23 -2.21
N ILE A 110 -3.91 -3.50 -1.81
CA ILE A 110 -2.74 -2.66 -2.09
C ILE A 110 -1.80 -3.27 -3.12
N ILE A 111 -1.91 -4.57 -3.42
CA ILE A 111 -1.23 -5.21 -4.54
C ILE A 111 -2.23 -6.20 -5.14
N ASP A 112 -2.36 -6.16 -6.46
CA ASP A 112 -3.15 -7.11 -7.23
C ASP A 112 -2.22 -7.80 -8.24
N ASP A 113 -1.75 -9.01 -7.90
CA ASP A 113 -0.99 -9.89 -8.78
C ASP A 113 -1.91 -11.01 -9.26
N LEU A 114 -1.64 -11.59 -10.43
CA LEU A 114 -2.42 -12.67 -11.06
C LEU A 114 -2.64 -13.88 -10.14
N ARG A 115 -1.77 -14.06 -9.14
CA ARG A 115 -1.79 -15.22 -8.23
C ARG A 115 -2.35 -14.91 -6.85
N TYR A 116 -2.34 -13.65 -6.43
CA TYR A 116 -2.79 -13.25 -5.10
C TYR A 116 -2.95 -11.74 -4.97
N GLN A 117 -3.88 -11.37 -4.11
CA GLN A 117 -4.05 -10.01 -3.64
C GLN A 117 -3.27 -9.86 -2.33
N ILE A 118 -2.79 -8.66 -2.05
CA ILE A 118 -2.30 -8.31 -0.73
C ILE A 118 -3.10 -7.14 -0.22
N CYS A 119 -3.59 -7.29 1.00
CA CYS A 119 -4.55 -6.38 1.59
C CYS A 119 -4.05 -5.79 2.92
N LEU A 120 -4.45 -4.56 3.20
CA LEU A 120 -4.44 -4.00 4.54
C LEU A 120 -5.67 -4.50 5.29
N GLN A 121 -5.50 -5.06 6.49
CA GLN A 121 -6.60 -5.51 7.34
C GLN A 121 -6.97 -4.43 8.37
N THR A 122 -7.81 -3.47 7.97
CA THR A 122 -8.12 -2.27 8.77
C THR A 122 -8.98 -2.54 10.00
N SER A 123 -9.66 -3.69 10.08
CA SER A 123 -10.35 -4.12 11.31
C SER A 123 -9.41 -4.40 12.48
N ARG A 124 -8.10 -4.51 12.22
CA ARG A 124 -7.06 -4.71 13.23
C ARG A 124 -6.14 -3.49 13.35
N LEU A 125 -6.68 -2.29 13.11
CA LEU A 125 -5.95 -1.05 13.31
C LEU A 125 -5.63 -0.86 14.81
N HIS A 126 -4.35 -0.70 15.14
CA HIS A 126 -3.85 -0.44 16.49
C HIS A 126 -2.66 0.50 16.40
N ASP A 127 -2.63 1.55 17.23
CA ASP A 127 -1.59 2.60 17.19
C ASP A 127 -1.32 3.17 15.79
N GLY A 128 -2.37 3.37 15.00
CA GLY A 128 -2.27 3.95 13.65
C GLY A 128 -1.76 2.99 12.57
N GLU A 129 -1.50 1.71 12.87
CA GLU A 129 -1.03 0.73 11.89
C GLU A 129 -1.91 -0.53 11.89
N CYS A 130 -1.87 -1.30 10.80
CA CYS A 130 -2.63 -2.55 10.69
C CYS A 130 -1.82 -3.65 9.98
N PRO A 131 -2.17 -4.93 10.19
CA PRO A 131 -1.52 -6.03 9.49
C PRO A 131 -1.72 -6.01 7.98
N VAL A 132 -0.73 -6.54 7.26
CA VAL A 132 -0.82 -6.86 5.84
C VAL A 132 -1.10 -8.35 5.68
N VAL A 133 -2.12 -8.71 4.92
CA VAL A 133 -2.57 -10.10 4.70
C VAL A 133 -2.56 -10.46 3.21
N LYS A 134 -2.47 -11.76 2.92
CA LYS A 134 -2.53 -12.34 1.57
C LYS A 134 -3.86 -13.07 1.42
#